data_AF-A0A6N7MM01-F1
#
_entry.id   AF-A0A6N7MM01-F1
#
_cell.length_a   1.000
_cell.length_b   1.000
_cell.length_c   1.000
_cell.angle_alpha   90.00
_cell.angle_beta   90.00
_cell.angle_gamma   90.00
#
_symmetry.space_group_name_H-M   'P 1'
#
loop_
_entity.id
_entity.type
_entity.pdbx_description
1 polymer ?
#
loop_
_entity_poly.entity_id
_entity_poly.type
_entity_poly.pdbx_seq_one_letter_code
_entity_poly.pdbx_strand_id
1 'polypeptide(L)'
;MANKYNQGIRSRILWREEQISVGDYLMVVKNNYYWLSDNEKIDFIANGDIMEIMKIHHFQERYGFHFADISLRFVDYKDIEVEVKIILDTLNIETAALNMEQNKELFNAVLEDYQEIKSKKEQFDRLKNDPFFNALQVKFSYAVTCHKAQGGQWKVVFIDQGYLYDDRINLEYLRWIYTALTRSMEKLYFVNFSDEFFMEDER
;
A
#
# COMPACT_ATOMS: atom_id res chain seq x y z
N MET A 1 -9.16 6.67 7.52
CA MET A 1 -9.44 7.84 6.65
C MET A 1 -8.82 7.68 5.26
N ALA A 2 -7.53 7.35 5.15
CA ALA A 2 -6.86 7.11 3.86
C ALA A 2 -7.60 6.11 2.94
N ASN A 3 -8.08 4.97 3.47
CA ASN A 3 -8.86 4.00 2.68
C ASN A 3 -10.12 4.63 2.05
N LYS A 4 -10.83 5.49 2.77
CA LYS A 4 -12.03 6.18 2.25
C LYS A 4 -11.65 7.17 1.15
N TYR A 5 -10.55 7.91 1.32
CA TYR A 5 -10.03 8.79 0.27
C TYR A 5 -9.64 8.01 -0.98
N ASN A 6 -8.90 6.91 -0.82
CA ASN A 6 -8.51 6.04 -1.92
C ASN A 6 -9.74 5.52 -2.69
N GLN A 7 -10.74 5.00 -1.97
CA GLN A 7 -11.99 4.54 -2.59
C GLN A 7 -12.76 5.68 -3.27
N GLY A 8 -12.80 6.86 -2.65
CA GLY A 8 -13.45 8.05 -3.22
C GLY A 8 -12.75 8.55 -4.49
N ILE A 9 -11.41 8.59 -4.52
CA ILE A 9 -10.63 8.97 -5.69
C ILE A 9 -10.86 7.97 -6.82
N ARG A 10 -10.77 6.67 -6.54
CA ARG A 10 -11.04 5.62 -7.53
C ARG A 10 -12.44 5.72 -8.13
N SER A 11 -13.46 5.75 -7.28
CA SER A 11 -14.86 5.69 -7.74
C SER A 11 -15.35 7.00 -8.35
N ARG A 12 -15.03 8.15 -7.75
CA ARG A 12 -15.62 9.46 -8.16
C ARG A 12 -14.78 10.24 -9.14
N ILE A 13 -13.46 10.07 -9.12
CA ILE A 13 -12.54 10.83 -9.99
C ILE A 13 -12.10 9.95 -11.16
N LEU A 14 -11.68 8.72 -10.87
CA LEU A 14 -11.16 7.79 -11.87
C LEU A 14 -12.24 6.87 -12.47
N TRP A 15 -13.46 6.88 -11.93
CA TRP A 15 -14.59 6.06 -12.37
C TRP A 15 -14.27 4.55 -12.41
N ARG A 16 -13.50 4.08 -11.43
CA ARG A 16 -13.10 2.68 -11.24
C ARG A 16 -13.92 2.05 -10.13
N GLU A 17 -14.75 1.08 -10.49
CA GLU A 17 -15.57 0.30 -9.55
C GLU A 17 -15.00 -1.09 -9.28
N GLU A 18 -14.06 -1.57 -10.12
CA GLU A 18 -13.41 -2.85 -9.89
C GLU A 18 -12.51 -2.82 -8.65
N GLN A 19 -12.27 -4.01 -8.08
CA GLN A 19 -11.40 -4.17 -6.93
C GLN A 19 -9.98 -3.64 -7.20
N ILE A 20 -9.47 -3.86 -8.42
CA ILE A 20 -8.25 -3.25 -8.98
C ILE A 20 -8.44 -3.06 -10.49
N SER A 21 -7.70 -2.12 -11.07
CA SER A 21 -7.77 -1.71 -12.48
C SER A 21 -6.35 -1.34 -12.95
N VAL A 22 -6.10 -1.47 -14.26
CA VAL A 22 -4.83 -1.02 -14.86
C VAL A 22 -4.64 0.49 -14.66
N GLY A 23 -3.41 0.89 -14.34
CA GLY A 23 -3.04 2.26 -13.97
C GLY A 23 -3.41 2.62 -12.53
N ASP A 24 -3.73 1.65 -11.68
CA ASP A 24 -3.83 1.90 -10.24
C ASP A 24 -2.47 2.00 -9.60
N TYR A 25 -2.35 2.86 -8.58
CA TYR A 25 -1.16 2.93 -7.75
C TYR A 25 -1.36 2.18 -6.44
N LEU A 26 -0.44 1.26 -6.19
CA LEU A 26 -0.38 0.41 -5.01
C LEU A 26 0.89 0.72 -4.21
N MET A 27 0.76 0.77 -2.90
CA MET A 27 1.87 0.82 -1.94
C MET A 27 2.02 -0.53 -1.27
N VAL A 28 3.24 -1.05 -1.26
CA VAL A 28 3.59 -2.28 -0.55
C VAL A 28 3.66 -2.02 0.94
N VAL A 29 3.00 -2.84 1.76
CA VAL A 29 2.91 -2.61 3.21
C VAL A 29 3.84 -3.50 4.05
N LYS A 30 4.54 -4.45 3.41
CA LYS A 30 5.46 -5.40 4.04
C LYS A 30 6.59 -5.75 3.08
N ASN A 31 7.83 -5.79 3.59
CA ASN A 31 8.98 -6.18 2.79
C ASN A 31 8.79 -7.58 2.20
N ASN A 32 9.21 -7.75 0.95
CA ASN A 32 9.16 -9.01 0.23
C ASN A 32 10.47 -9.28 -0.50
N TYR A 33 11.08 -10.43 -0.22
CA TYR A 33 12.39 -10.85 -0.74
C TYR A 33 12.26 -11.94 -1.81
N TYR A 34 11.04 -12.31 -2.19
CA TYR A 34 10.78 -13.47 -3.06
C TYR A 34 10.78 -13.09 -4.55
N TRP A 35 10.08 -12.02 -4.91
CA TRP A 35 9.80 -11.72 -6.34
C TRP A 35 10.97 -11.13 -7.13
N LEU A 36 12.04 -10.70 -6.46
CA LEU A 36 13.18 -10.02 -7.09
C LEU A 36 14.51 -10.75 -6.92
N SER A 37 14.49 -12.02 -6.52
CA SER A 37 15.71 -12.80 -6.23
C SER A 37 16.71 -12.87 -7.40
N ASP A 38 16.25 -12.69 -8.64
CA ASP A 38 17.07 -12.78 -9.86
C ASP A 38 17.35 -11.40 -10.51
N ASN A 39 17.00 -10.29 -9.84
CA ASN A 39 17.19 -8.94 -10.40
C ASN A 39 18.49 -8.30 -9.89
N GLU A 40 19.42 -7.98 -10.80
CA GLU A 40 20.71 -7.35 -10.44
C GLU A 40 20.59 -5.93 -9.85
N LYS A 41 19.42 -5.29 -9.95
CA LYS A 41 19.24 -3.87 -9.60
C LYS A 41 18.51 -3.62 -8.28
N ILE A 42 17.72 -4.59 -7.81
CA ILE A 42 16.87 -4.44 -6.62
C ILE A 42 16.87 -5.76 -5.85
N ASP A 43 17.35 -5.73 -4.61
CA ASP A 43 17.47 -6.93 -3.77
C ASP A 43 16.13 -7.40 -3.18
N PHE A 44 15.15 -6.49 -3.01
CA PHE A 44 13.84 -6.78 -2.43
C PHE A 44 12.83 -5.66 -2.68
N ILE A 45 11.54 -5.96 -2.50
CA ILE A 45 10.45 -4.98 -2.52
C ILE A 45 10.23 -4.47 -1.10
N ALA A 46 10.38 -3.16 -0.87
CA ALA A 46 10.34 -2.55 0.44
C ALA A 46 8.93 -2.11 0.87
N ASN A 47 8.69 -2.05 2.18
CA ASN A 47 7.52 -1.40 2.75
C ASN A 47 7.56 0.10 2.45
N GLY A 48 6.55 0.58 1.75
CA GLY A 48 6.43 1.95 1.29
C GLY A 48 6.65 2.11 -0.22
N ASP A 49 7.20 1.10 -0.91
CA ASP A 49 7.38 1.18 -2.36
C ASP A 49 6.03 1.37 -3.06
N ILE A 50 5.97 2.36 -3.94
CA ILE A 50 4.81 2.67 -4.75
C ILE A 50 5.01 2.10 -6.15
N MET A 51 4.00 1.38 -6.63
CA MET A 51 4.02 0.71 -7.91
C MET A 51 2.71 0.95 -8.67
N GLU A 52 2.80 1.05 -9.98
CA GLU A 52 1.66 1.17 -10.88
C GLU A 52 1.28 -0.19 -11.47
N ILE A 53 -0.02 -0.51 -11.51
CA ILE A 53 -0.52 -1.71 -12.19
C ILE A 53 -0.41 -1.51 -13.70
N MET A 54 0.47 -2.27 -14.34
CA MET A 54 0.64 -2.25 -15.80
C MET A 54 -0.31 -3.21 -16.49
N LYS A 55 -0.48 -4.42 -15.92
CA LYS A 55 -1.34 -5.47 -16.45
C LYS A 55 -1.93 -6.31 -15.33
N ILE A 56 -3.14 -6.80 -15.56
CA ILE A 56 -3.82 -7.77 -14.69
C ILE A 56 -3.99 -9.05 -15.51
N HIS A 57 -3.41 -10.15 -15.05
CA HIS A 57 -3.41 -11.43 -15.77
C HIS A 57 -4.55 -12.32 -15.34
N HIS A 58 -4.67 -12.54 -14.02
CA HIS A 58 -5.64 -13.49 -13.49
C HIS A 58 -6.04 -13.16 -12.05
N PHE A 59 -7.29 -13.50 -11.70
CA PHE A 59 -7.82 -13.43 -10.35
C PHE A 59 -8.02 -14.85 -9.81
N GLN A 60 -7.62 -15.10 -8.56
CA GLN A 60 -7.70 -16.41 -7.94
C GLN A 60 -8.29 -16.30 -6.54
N GLU A 61 -9.20 -17.20 -6.19
CA GLU A 61 -9.68 -17.40 -4.84
C GLU A 61 -9.09 -18.72 -4.32
N ARG A 62 -8.24 -18.66 -3.30
CA ARG A 62 -7.55 -19.84 -2.75
C ARG A 62 -7.24 -19.63 -1.28
N TYR A 63 -7.24 -20.71 -0.49
CA TYR A 63 -6.91 -20.68 0.94
C TYR A 63 -7.80 -19.73 1.78
N GLY A 64 -8.99 -19.38 1.28
CA GLY A 64 -9.87 -18.40 1.91
C GLY A 64 -9.51 -16.93 1.64
N PHE A 65 -8.62 -16.66 0.68
CA PHE A 65 -8.18 -15.31 0.29
C PHE A 65 -8.31 -15.10 -1.22
N HIS A 66 -8.32 -13.84 -1.61
CA HIS A 66 -8.39 -13.37 -2.99
C HIS A 66 -7.02 -12.86 -3.43
N PHE A 67 -6.57 -13.32 -4.60
CA PHE A 67 -5.29 -12.98 -5.17
C PHE A 67 -5.45 -12.46 -6.60
N ALA A 68 -4.47 -11.69 -7.03
CA ALA A 68 -4.30 -11.34 -8.44
C ALA A 68 -2.85 -11.52 -8.88
N ASP A 69 -2.66 -12.10 -10.06
CA ASP A 69 -1.39 -12.11 -10.77
C ASP A 69 -1.33 -10.88 -11.65
N ILE A 70 -0.36 -9.99 -11.39
CA ILE A 70 -0.28 -8.67 -12.02
C ILE A 70 1.16 -8.31 -12.37
N SER A 71 1.31 -7.46 -13.39
CA SER A 71 2.58 -6.79 -13.68
C SER A 71 2.57 -5.40 -13.03
N LEU A 72 3.56 -5.13 -12.19
CA LEU A 72 3.73 -3.86 -11.49
C LEU A 72 4.97 -3.13 -11.98
N ARG A 73 4.89 -1.79 -12.09
CA ARG A 73 6.03 -0.93 -12.40
C ARG A 73 6.38 -0.06 -11.20
N PHE A 74 7.64 -0.06 -10.78
CA PHE A 74 8.11 0.84 -9.72
C PHE A 74 8.09 2.30 -10.18
N VAL A 75 7.48 3.17 -9.37
CA VAL A 75 7.42 4.62 -9.65
C VAL A 75 8.79 5.28 -9.42
N ASP A 76 9.48 4.90 -8.35
CA ASP A 76 10.74 5.56 -7.94
C ASP A 76 12.01 4.95 -8.58
N TYR A 77 11.90 3.73 -9.12
CA TYR A 77 13.06 2.96 -9.60
C TYR A 77 13.02 2.73 -11.10
N LYS A 78 13.64 3.61 -11.90
CA LYS A 78 13.95 3.41 -13.35
C LYS A 78 12.86 2.69 -14.17
N ASP A 79 11.58 2.86 -13.81
CA ASP A 79 10.44 2.14 -14.40
C ASP A 79 10.63 0.62 -14.52
N ILE A 80 11.21 -0.03 -13.50
CA ILE A 80 11.39 -1.50 -13.50
C ILE A 80 10.02 -2.17 -13.37
N GLU A 81 9.73 -3.11 -14.27
CA GLU A 81 8.53 -3.96 -14.22
C GLU A 81 8.82 -5.31 -13.57
N VAL A 82 7.89 -5.79 -12.75
CA VAL A 82 7.96 -7.11 -12.10
C VAL A 82 6.58 -7.78 -12.14
N GLU A 83 6.56 -9.09 -12.39
CA GLU A 83 5.34 -9.90 -12.30
C GLU A 83 5.25 -10.53 -10.92
N VAL A 84 4.12 -10.29 -10.26
CA VAL A 84 3.93 -10.69 -8.86
C VAL A 84 2.51 -11.17 -8.62
N LYS A 85 2.35 -11.96 -7.57
CA LYS A 85 1.04 -12.22 -6.96
C LYS A 85 0.81 -11.21 -5.83
N ILE A 86 -0.38 -10.61 -5.79
CA ILE A 86 -0.83 -9.75 -4.69
C ILE A 86 -2.02 -10.37 -3.98
N ILE A 87 -2.19 -10.04 -2.70
CA ILE A 87 -3.37 -10.42 -1.92
C ILE A 87 -4.34 -9.25 -1.80
N LEU A 88 -5.52 -9.41 -2.41
CA LEU A 88 -6.51 -8.35 -2.59
C LEU A 88 -7.26 -8.02 -1.30
N ASP A 89 -7.40 -8.97 -0.37
CA ASP A 89 -8.05 -8.76 0.92
C ASP A 89 -7.35 -7.66 1.73
N THR A 90 -6.04 -7.49 1.51
CA THR A 90 -5.28 -6.43 2.18
C THR A 90 -5.65 -5.03 1.72
N LEU A 91 -6.32 -4.84 0.59
CA LEU A 91 -6.70 -3.51 0.10
C LEU A 91 -7.71 -2.82 1.03
N ASN A 92 -8.68 -3.58 1.55
CA ASN A 92 -9.86 -3.02 2.24
C ASN A 92 -9.82 -3.08 3.77
N ILE A 93 -8.94 -3.90 4.36
CA ILE A 93 -8.80 -3.98 5.83
C ILE A 93 -8.40 -2.65 6.47
N GLU A 94 -8.81 -2.39 7.71
CA GLU A 94 -8.40 -1.16 8.42
C GLU A 94 -6.96 -1.21 8.91
N THR A 95 -6.45 -2.41 9.19
CA THR A 95 -5.06 -2.64 9.57
C THR A 95 -4.13 -2.39 8.38
N ALA A 96 -2.85 -2.15 8.69
CA ALA A 96 -1.83 -1.89 7.67
C ALA A 96 -1.59 -3.10 6.77
N ALA A 97 -1.70 -4.31 7.32
CA ALA A 97 -1.40 -5.60 6.72
C ALA A 97 -2.32 -6.67 7.34
N LEU A 98 -2.27 -7.91 6.84
CA LEU A 98 -2.92 -9.05 7.48
C LEU A 98 -2.51 -9.13 8.96
N ASN A 99 -3.48 -9.42 9.83
CA ASN A 99 -3.22 -9.60 11.25
C ASN A 99 -2.53 -10.96 11.53
N MET A 100 -2.14 -11.20 12.79
CA MET A 100 -1.42 -12.42 13.16
C MET A 100 -2.23 -13.71 12.89
N GLU A 101 -3.54 -13.66 13.12
CA GLU A 101 -4.45 -14.79 12.90
C GLU A 101 -4.58 -15.12 11.41
N GLN A 102 -4.83 -14.11 10.57
CA GLN A 102 -4.90 -14.27 9.11
C GLN A 102 -3.59 -14.76 8.49
N ASN A 103 -2.44 -14.27 8.98
CA ASN A 103 -1.14 -14.80 8.52
C ASN A 103 -0.97 -16.27 8.92
N LYS A 104 -1.47 -16.67 10.09
CA LYS A 104 -1.42 -18.06 10.55
C LYS A 104 -2.37 -18.95 9.74
N GLU A 105 -3.55 -18.45 9.39
CA GLU A 105 -4.50 -19.12 8.50
C GLU A 105 -3.89 -19.36 7.12
N LEU A 106 -3.35 -18.32 6.48
CA LEU A 106 -2.67 -18.44 5.20
C LEU A 106 -1.49 -19.42 5.29
N PHE A 107 -0.68 -19.32 6.34
CA PHE A 107 0.44 -20.24 6.58
C PHE A 107 -0.03 -21.71 6.64
N ASN A 108 -1.06 -22.01 7.43
CA ASN A 108 -1.55 -23.37 7.59
C ASN A 108 -2.18 -23.89 6.30
N ALA A 109 -2.99 -23.07 5.64
CA ALA A 109 -3.70 -23.46 4.43
C ALA A 109 -2.74 -23.72 3.25
N VAL A 110 -1.66 -22.92 3.11
CA VAL A 110 -0.63 -23.21 2.10
C VAL A 110 0.22 -24.42 2.49
N LEU A 111 0.48 -24.62 3.79
CA LEU A 111 1.22 -25.80 4.27
C LEU A 111 0.48 -27.12 4.01
N GLU A 112 -0.86 -27.09 3.96
CA GLU A 112 -1.70 -28.25 3.64
C GLU A 112 -1.36 -28.88 2.29
N ASP A 113 -1.01 -28.07 1.29
CA ASP A 113 -0.59 -28.54 -0.05
C ASP A 113 0.69 -29.40 -0.02
N TYR A 114 1.45 -29.33 1.07
CA TYR A 114 2.73 -30.01 1.21
C TYR A 114 2.70 -31.16 2.22
N GLN A 115 1.53 -31.57 2.72
CA GLN A 115 1.41 -32.61 3.76
C GLN A 115 1.94 -33.98 3.33
N GLU A 116 1.96 -34.27 2.03
CA GLU A 116 2.50 -35.52 1.49
C GLU A 116 4.03 -35.66 1.70
N ILE A 117 4.73 -34.54 1.88
CA ILE A 117 6.17 -34.52 2.11
C ILE A 117 6.47 -34.96 3.54
N LYS A 118 7.17 -36.07 3.72
CA LYS A 118 7.48 -36.62 5.06
C LYS A 118 8.41 -35.74 5.89
N SER A 119 9.31 -35.01 5.22
CA SER A 119 10.30 -34.15 5.88
C SER A 119 9.68 -32.79 6.19
N LYS A 120 9.51 -32.47 7.48
CA LYS A 120 9.05 -31.14 7.91
C LYS A 120 9.93 -30.03 7.35
N LYS A 121 11.25 -30.22 7.35
CA LYS A 121 12.19 -29.22 6.80
C LYS A 121 11.87 -28.92 5.34
N GLU A 122 11.64 -29.95 4.55
CA GLU A 122 11.32 -29.81 3.13
C GLU A 122 9.94 -29.16 2.91
N GLN A 123 8.94 -29.46 3.75
CA GLN A 123 7.65 -28.75 3.74
C GLN A 123 7.83 -27.25 3.96
N PHE A 124 8.62 -26.87 4.99
CA PHE A 124 8.90 -25.47 5.29
C PHE A 124 9.67 -24.78 4.16
N ASP A 125 10.62 -25.48 3.53
CA ASP A 125 11.38 -24.93 2.40
C ASP A 125 10.49 -24.73 1.17
N ARG A 126 9.53 -25.63 0.90
CA ARG A 126 8.53 -25.46 -0.16
C ARG A 126 7.61 -24.27 0.12
N LEU A 127 7.05 -24.19 1.33
CA LEU A 127 6.20 -23.08 1.76
C LEU A 127 6.89 -21.72 1.61
N LYS A 128 8.17 -21.62 2.00
CA LYS A 128 8.94 -20.38 1.86
C LYS A 128 9.13 -19.94 0.41
N ASN A 129 9.03 -20.86 -0.54
CA ASN A 129 9.12 -20.58 -1.97
C ASN A 129 7.76 -20.54 -2.67
N ASP A 130 6.66 -20.62 -1.91
CA ASP A 130 5.31 -20.65 -2.46
C ASP A 130 4.83 -19.24 -2.86
N PRO A 131 4.33 -19.04 -4.10
CA PRO A 131 3.85 -17.75 -4.57
C PRO A 131 2.67 -17.16 -3.78
N PHE A 132 1.77 -17.99 -3.24
CA PHE A 132 0.62 -17.52 -2.46
C PHE A 132 1.05 -17.09 -1.06
N PHE A 133 1.97 -17.83 -0.43
CA PHE A 133 2.55 -17.41 0.83
C PHE A 133 3.36 -16.12 0.70
N ASN A 134 4.04 -15.94 -0.43
CA ASN A 134 4.84 -14.75 -0.75
C ASN A 134 4.06 -13.66 -1.50
N ALA A 135 2.74 -13.73 -1.57
CA ALA A 135 1.95 -12.69 -2.23
C ALA A 135 2.18 -11.32 -1.57
N LEU A 136 2.31 -10.26 -2.37
CA LEU A 136 2.49 -8.91 -1.84
C LEU A 136 1.22 -8.43 -1.15
N GLN A 137 1.41 -7.92 0.06
CA GLN A 137 0.38 -7.19 0.78
C GLN A 137 0.46 -5.73 0.37
N VAL A 138 -0.67 -5.19 -0.08
CA VAL A 138 -0.73 -3.89 -0.76
C VAL A 138 -1.92 -3.05 -0.30
N LYS A 139 -1.76 -1.74 -0.44
CA LYS A 139 -2.81 -0.73 -0.24
C LYS A 139 -2.84 0.22 -1.42
N PHE A 140 -3.97 0.86 -1.68
CA PHE A 140 -3.98 1.98 -2.62
C PHE A 140 -3.14 3.15 -2.09
N SER A 141 -2.45 3.83 -2.99
CA SER A 141 -1.50 4.89 -2.64
C SER A 141 -1.89 6.29 -3.14
N TYR A 142 -3.15 6.49 -3.59
CA TYR A 142 -3.65 7.82 -3.97
C TYR A 142 -3.69 8.80 -2.80
N ALA A 143 -3.99 8.27 -1.61
CA ALA A 143 -3.94 8.97 -0.34
C ALA A 143 -3.22 8.08 0.68
N VAL A 144 -2.23 8.67 1.35
CA VAL A 144 -1.43 8.01 2.39
C VAL A 144 -1.53 8.81 3.70
N THR A 145 -1.28 8.14 4.82
CA THR A 145 -1.19 8.84 6.10
C THR A 145 0.13 9.62 6.17
N CYS A 146 0.17 10.72 6.92
CA CYS A 146 1.38 11.54 7.03
C CYS A 146 2.61 10.74 7.50
N HIS A 147 2.43 9.81 8.45
CA HIS A 147 3.47 8.87 8.90
C HIS A 147 4.06 8.04 7.76
N LYS A 148 3.24 7.67 6.76
CA LYS A 148 3.66 6.92 5.56
C LYS A 148 4.16 7.82 4.44
N ALA A 149 3.88 9.12 4.50
CA ALA A 149 4.40 10.10 3.55
C ALA A 149 5.84 10.53 3.86
N GLN A 150 6.36 10.21 5.05
CA GLN A 150 7.71 10.59 5.46
C GLN A 150 8.76 9.99 4.50
N GLY A 151 9.62 10.86 3.96
CA GLY A 151 10.65 10.48 2.98
C GLY A 151 10.21 10.64 1.52
N GLY A 152 8.90 10.60 1.23
CA GLY A 152 8.38 10.87 -0.12
C GLY A 152 8.31 12.36 -0.44
N GLN A 153 8.29 12.70 -1.73
CA GLN A 153 8.06 14.06 -2.20
C GLN A 153 7.18 14.03 -3.44
N TRP A 154 6.20 14.94 -3.51
CA TRP A 154 5.24 15.01 -4.61
C TRP A 154 5.16 16.45 -5.13
N LYS A 155 4.94 16.59 -6.44
CA LYS A 155 4.75 17.90 -7.07
C LYS A 155 3.59 18.67 -6.43
N VAL A 156 2.48 17.97 -6.21
CA VAL A 156 1.26 18.55 -5.62
C VAL A 156 0.83 17.71 -4.43
N VAL A 157 0.60 18.35 -3.28
CA VAL A 157 0.12 17.70 -2.05
C VAL A 157 -1.18 18.33 -1.59
N PHE A 158 -2.15 17.49 -1.27
CA PHE A 158 -3.40 17.87 -0.58
C PHE A 158 -3.32 17.37 0.86
N ILE A 159 -3.46 18.26 1.84
CA ILE A 159 -3.43 17.93 3.25
C ILE A 159 -4.84 18.00 3.81
N ASP A 160 -5.32 16.89 4.35
CA ASP A 160 -6.50 16.86 5.22
C ASP A 160 -6.06 16.50 6.64
N GLN A 161 -6.33 17.41 7.58
CA GLN A 161 -6.04 17.23 9.01
C GLN A 161 -7.07 16.34 9.73
N GLY A 162 -8.21 16.07 9.09
CA GLY A 162 -9.35 15.42 9.72
C GLY A 162 -10.01 16.30 10.77
N TYR A 163 -10.62 15.66 11.77
CA TYR A 163 -11.30 16.37 12.86
C TYR A 163 -10.28 16.81 13.92
N LEU A 164 -9.95 18.10 13.96
CA LEU A 164 -9.18 18.72 15.03
C LEU A 164 -10.16 19.21 16.12
N TYR A 165 -9.87 18.93 17.38
CA TYR A 165 -10.54 19.62 18.50
C TYR A 165 -9.62 20.77 18.94
N ASP A 166 -10.19 21.93 19.29
CA ASP A 166 -9.46 23.19 19.55
C ASP A 166 -8.34 23.07 20.60
N ASP A 167 -8.43 22.08 21.48
CA ASP A 167 -7.46 21.77 22.53
C ASP A 167 -6.24 20.94 22.06
N ARG A 168 -6.11 20.65 20.75
CA ARG A 168 -5.11 19.70 20.21
C ARG A 168 -4.01 20.30 19.34
N ILE A 169 -3.84 21.62 19.27
CA ILE A 169 -2.62 22.23 18.69
C ILE A 169 -1.47 22.06 19.68
N ASN A 170 -0.87 20.87 19.68
CA ASN A 170 0.27 20.50 20.51
C ASN A 170 1.53 20.30 19.66
N LEU A 171 2.66 20.00 20.31
CA LEU A 171 3.93 19.78 19.61
C LEU A 171 3.87 18.63 18.59
N GLU A 172 3.07 17.59 18.85
CA GLU A 172 2.92 16.45 17.94
C GLU A 172 2.17 16.87 16.67
N TYR A 173 1.11 17.68 16.82
CA TYR A 173 0.39 18.27 15.70
C TYR A 173 1.31 19.16 14.85
N LEU A 174 2.14 20.00 15.49
CA LEU A 174 3.12 20.84 14.78
C LEU A 174 4.16 20.02 14.00
N ARG A 175 4.61 18.88 14.55
CA ARG A 175 5.50 17.94 13.84
C ARG A 175 4.79 17.27 12.67
N TRP A 176 3.53 16.90 12.87
CA TRP A 176 2.70 16.28 11.84
C TRP A 176 2.49 17.24 10.66
N ILE A 177 2.06 18.49 10.92
CA ILE A 177 1.82 19.47 9.86
C ILE A 177 3.13 19.85 9.16
N TYR A 178 4.23 20.03 9.89
CA TYR A 178 5.55 20.25 9.30
C TYR A 178 5.96 19.12 8.35
N THR A 179 5.75 17.88 8.77
CA THR A 179 6.04 16.71 7.93
C THR A 179 5.20 16.76 6.66
N ALA A 180 3.89 17.01 6.76
CA ALA A 180 2.98 17.11 5.62
C ALA A 180 3.35 18.25 4.65
N LEU A 181 3.66 19.44 5.18
CA LEU A 181 4.02 20.62 4.39
C LEU A 181 5.28 20.39 3.54
N THR A 182 6.30 19.81 4.16
CA THR A 182 7.61 19.58 3.51
C THR A 182 7.59 18.46 2.45
N ARG A 183 6.46 17.79 2.24
CA ARG A 183 6.31 16.79 1.17
C ARG A 183 6.05 17.41 -0.20
N SER A 184 5.54 18.65 -0.26
CA SER A 184 5.23 19.31 -1.53
C SER A 184 6.47 19.93 -2.17
N MET A 185 6.60 19.78 -3.49
CA MET A 185 7.66 20.41 -4.28
C MET A 185 7.19 21.66 -5.04
N GLU A 186 5.95 21.68 -5.52
CA GLU A 186 5.43 22.79 -6.35
C GLU A 186 4.19 23.45 -5.75
N LYS A 187 3.16 22.66 -5.41
CA LYS A 187 1.89 23.18 -4.89
C LYS A 187 1.41 22.41 -3.67
N LEU A 188 0.78 23.14 -2.75
CA LEU A 188 0.21 22.61 -1.54
C LEU A 188 -1.21 23.16 -1.36
N TYR A 189 -2.15 22.27 -1.06
CA TYR A 189 -3.54 22.63 -0.80
C TYR A 189 -3.96 22.08 0.56
N PHE A 190 -4.61 22.93 1.34
CA PHE A 190 -5.26 22.55 2.59
C PHE A 190 -6.71 22.18 2.29
N VAL A 191 -7.16 21.06 2.84
CA VAL A 191 -8.52 20.53 2.65
C VAL A 191 -9.15 20.39 4.03
N ASN A 192 -10.35 20.96 4.21
CA ASN A 192 -11.09 20.97 5.48
C ASN A 192 -10.33 21.64 6.65
N PHE A 193 -9.53 22.67 6.37
CA PHE A 193 -8.96 23.52 7.40
C PHE A 193 -9.96 24.60 7.83
N SER A 194 -9.99 24.93 9.12
CA SER A 194 -10.78 26.07 9.62
C SER A 194 -10.19 27.37 9.09
N ASP A 195 -11.04 28.38 8.88
CA ASP A 195 -10.64 29.71 8.42
C ASP A 195 -9.63 30.36 9.37
N GLU A 196 -9.65 29.99 10.66
CA GLU A 196 -8.71 30.45 11.69
C GLU A 196 -7.24 30.10 11.39
N PHE A 197 -6.98 29.09 10.55
CA PHE A 197 -5.62 28.74 10.11
C PHE A 197 -5.07 29.69 9.04
N PHE A 198 -5.92 30.54 8.49
CA PHE A 198 -5.56 31.53 7.49
C PHE A 198 -5.65 32.91 8.14
N MET A 199 -4.61 33.72 8.00
CA MET A 199 -4.76 35.13 8.36
C MET A 199 -5.83 35.73 7.46
N GLU A 200 -6.80 36.45 8.02
CA GLU A 200 -7.69 37.28 7.21
C GLU A 200 -6.81 38.25 6.44
N ASP A 201 -6.79 38.10 5.11
CA ASP A 201 -6.26 39.12 4.20
C ASP A 201 -7.15 40.35 4.44
N GLU A 202 -6.68 41.33 5.21
CA GLU A 202 -7.27 42.68 5.20
C GLU A 202 -7.13 43.22 3.78
N ARG A 203 -8.18 43.06 2.97
CA ARG A 203 -8.36 43.72 1.67
C ARG A 203 -9.55 44.66 1.72
#